data_AF-A0A414HUD1-F1
#
_entry.id   AF-A0A414HUD1-F1
#
_cell.length_a   1.000
_cell.length_b   1.000
_cell.length_c   1.000
_cell.angle_alpha   90.00
_cell.angle_beta   90.00
_cell.angle_gamma   90.00
#
_symmetry.space_group_name_H-M   'P 1'
#
loop_
_entity.id
_entity.type
_entity.pdbx_description
1 polymer ?
#
loop_
_entity_poly.entity_id
_entity_poly.type
_entity_poly.pdbx_seq_one_letter_code
_entity_poly.pdbx_strand_id
1 'polypeptide(L)' 'MNRRQRKKKKAQVFTIILGCTAFCKAEQYEKMRKSVEYQLRTGSVVMLPAYLHVEAIIKQRGGRNIEIKRENG' A
#
# COMPACT_ATOMS: atom_id res chain seq x y z
N MET A 1 26.58 21.26 -25.99
CA MET A 1 25.54 20.20 -25.99
C MET A 1 25.38 19.67 -24.56
N ASN A 2 24.45 20.22 -23.78
CA ASN A 2 24.31 19.86 -22.36
C ASN A 2 23.37 18.67 -22.20
N ARG A 3 23.96 17.48 -22.05
CA ARG A 3 23.24 16.29 -21.57
C ARG A 3 22.83 16.53 -20.11
N ARG A 4 21.62 17.04 -19.89
CA ARG A 4 20.98 17.06 -18.57
C ARG A 4 20.85 15.62 -18.09
N GLN A 5 21.73 15.20 -17.17
CA GLN A 5 21.59 13.92 -16.48
C GLN A 5 20.26 13.95 -15.74
N ARG A 6 19.28 13.19 -16.25
CA ARG A 6 17.98 13.02 -15.62
C ARG A 6 18.24 12.27 -14.31
N LYS A 7 18.26 12.99 -13.17
CA LYS A 7 18.34 12.37 -11.84
C LYS A 7 17.28 11.26 -11.78
N LYS A 8 17.70 10.01 -11.55
CA LYS A 8 16.77 8.89 -11.33
C LYS A 8 15.84 9.31 -10.18
N LYS A 9 14.54 9.44 -10.45
CA LYS A 9 13.56 9.69 -9.40
C LYS A 9 13.67 8.54 -8.40
N LYS A 10 13.99 8.84 -7.13
CA LYS A 10 13.91 7.84 -6.06
C LYS A 10 12.51 7.23 -6.10
N ALA A 11 12.44 5.90 -6.01
CA ALA A 11 11.16 5.21 -5.84
C ALA A 11 10.46 5.85 -4.64
N GLN A 12 9.27 6.39 -4.87
CA GLN A 12 8.53 7.07 -3.82
C GLN A 12 8.02 6.02 -2.86
N VAL A 13 8.59 6.03 -1.65
CA VAL A 13 8.21 5.11 -0.59
C VAL A 13 6.96 5.68 0.08
N PHE A 14 5.91 4.89 0.12
CA PHE A 14 4.73 5.13 0.92
C PHE A 14 4.60 3.97 1.91
N THR A 15 4.13 4.25 3.11
CA THR A 15 3.94 3.25 4.16
C THR A 15 2.50 3.31 4.63
N ILE A 16 1.85 2.15 4.68
CA ILE A 16 0.49 2.01 5.17
C ILE A 16 0.54 1.14 6.41
N ILE A 17 -0.01 1.64 7.51
CA ILE A 17 -0.17 0.90 8.76
C ILE A 17 -1.61 0.38 8.76
N LEU A 18 -1.76 -0.94 8.81
CA LEU A 18 -3.05 -1.63 8.81
C LEU A 18 -3.27 -2.26 10.18
N GLY A 19 -4.41 -1.92 10.78
CA GLY A 19 -4.94 -2.58 11.95
C GLY A 19 -5.86 -3.72 11.55
N CYS A 20 -5.88 -4.77 12.35
CA CYS A 20 -6.75 -5.93 12.16
C CYS A 20 -7.65 -6.09 13.38
N THR A 21 -8.96 -6.14 13.18
CA THR A 21 -9.91 -6.37 14.29
C THR A 21 -10.11 -7.85 14.59
N ALA A 22 -9.75 -8.73 13.65
CA ALA A 22 -9.90 -10.18 13.79
C ALA A 22 -8.56 -10.87 14.10
N PHE A 23 -8.60 -11.93 14.90
CA PHE A 23 -7.43 -12.77 15.17
C PHE A 23 -7.11 -13.60 13.92
N CYS A 24 -6.09 -13.21 13.14
CA CYS A 24 -5.64 -13.99 11.99
C CYS A 24 -4.58 -15.02 12.40
N LYS A 25 -4.75 -16.29 11.98
CA LYS A 25 -3.68 -17.29 12.06
C LYS A 25 -2.48 -16.84 11.20
N ALA A 26 -1.26 -17.27 11.54
CA ALA A 26 -0.04 -16.87 10.83
C ALA A 26 -0.10 -17.11 9.30
N GLU A 27 -0.72 -18.21 8.86
CA GLU A 27 -0.92 -18.48 7.43
C GLU A 27 -1.85 -17.49 6.72
N GLN A 28 -2.88 -17.02 7.43
CA GLN A 28 -3.82 -16.03 6.91
C GLN A 28 -3.14 -14.66 6.80
N TYR A 29 -2.28 -14.33 7.77
CA TYR A 29 -1.48 -13.11 7.74
C TYR A 29 -0.57 -13.05 6.51
N GLU A 30 0.16 -14.13 6.20
CA GLU A 30 1.04 -14.17 5.03
C GLU A 30 0.27 -14.02 3.71
N LYS A 31 -0.88 -14.68 3.57
CA LYS A 31 -1.75 -14.54 2.39
C LYS A 31 -2.27 -13.11 2.25
N MET A 32 -2.74 -12.53 3.35
CA MET A 32 -3.24 -11.15 3.40
C MET A 32 -2.14 -10.15 3.03
N ARG A 33 -0.97 -10.26 3.66
CA ARG A 33 0.20 -9.41 3.39
C ARG A 33 0.58 -9.45 1.91
N LYS A 34 0.70 -10.66 1.33
CA LYS A 34 1.04 -10.83 -0.09
C LYS A 34 -0.02 -10.23 -1.02
N SER A 35 -1.31 -10.36 -0.69
CA SER A 35 -2.40 -9.77 -1.48
C SER A 35 -2.34 -8.25 -1.49
N VAL A 36 -2.22 -7.64 -0.31
CA VAL A 36 -2.12 -6.18 -0.17
C VAL A 36 -0.86 -5.66 -0.85
N GLU A 37 0.29 -6.31 -0.65
CA GLU A 37 1.56 -5.94 -1.28
C GLU A 37 1.50 -6.05 -2.81
N TYR A 38 0.84 -7.08 -3.34
CA TYR A 38 0.63 -7.23 -4.77
C TYR A 38 -0.21 -6.08 -5.34
N GLN A 39 -1.34 -5.73 -4.69
CA GLN A 39 -2.19 -4.61 -5.10
C GLN A 39 -1.43 -3.27 -5.06
N LEU A 40 -0.59 -3.07 -4.05
CA LEU A 40 0.27 -1.89 -3.93
C LEU A 40 1.33 -1.80 -5.01
N ARG A 41 1.81 -2.95 -5.52
CA ARG A 41 2.78 -3.00 -6.62
C ARG A 41 2.11 -2.76 -7.97
N THR A 42 0.93 -3.31 -8.20
CA THR A 42 0.26 -3.30 -9.52
C THR A 42 -0.66 -2.09 -9.71
N GLY A 43 -1.32 -1.61 -8.65
CA GLY A 43 -2.39 -0.62 -8.72
C GLY A 43 -2.13 0.65 -7.90
N SER A 44 -2.98 1.65 -8.13
CA SER A 44 -3.13 2.81 -7.22
C SER A 44 -4.29 2.61 -6.25
N VAL A 45 -5.05 1.52 -6.38
CA VAL A 45 -6.21 1.23 -5.56
C VAL A 45 -5.95 -0.04 -4.78
N VAL A 46 -6.16 0.00 -3.48
CA VAL A 46 -6.11 -1.18 -2.60
C VAL A 46 -7.51 -1.44 -2.08
N MET A 47 -8.02 -2.64 -2.34
CA MET A 47 -9.22 -3.18 -1.71
C MET A 47 -8.82 -3.89 -0.42
N LEU A 48 -9.26 -3.34 0.71
CA LEU A 48 -9.05 -3.92 2.01
C LEU A 48 -10.27 -4.77 2.41
N PRO A 49 -10.07 -6.00 2.88
CA PRO A 49 -11.12 -6.80 3.49
C PRO A 49 -11.78 -6.08 4.68
N ALA A 50 -13.05 -6.39 4.97
CA ALA A 50 -13.82 -5.73 6.03
C ALA A 50 -13.20 -5.84 7.45
N TYR A 51 -12.40 -6.87 7.70
CA TYR A 51 -11.70 -7.09 8.98
C TYR A 51 -10.39 -6.28 9.11
N LEU A 52 -9.95 -5.61 8.04
CA LEU A 52 -8.81 -4.70 8.06
C LEU A 52 -9.26 -3.25 8.03
N HIS A 53 -8.55 -2.43 8.79
CA HIS A 53 -8.71 -0.99 8.77
C HIS A 53 -7.36 -0.31 8.62
N VAL A 54 -7.38 0.89 8.04
CA VAL A 54 -6.20 1.72 7.94
C VAL A 54 -6.05 2.49 9.24
N GLU A 55 -4.91 2.34 9.91
CA GLU A 55 -4.55 3.16 11.07
C GLU A 55 -3.85 4.44 10.63
N ALA A 56 -2.89 4.31 9.72
CA ALA A 56 -2.13 5.45 9.23
C ALA A 56 -1.66 5.27 7.79
N ILE A 57 -1.54 6.38 7.08
CA ILE A 57 -0.91 6.45 5.77
C ILE A 57 0.20 7.50 5.85
N ILE A 58 1.44 7.05 5.71
CA ILE A 58 2.61 7.91 5.69
C ILE A 58 3.07 8.03 4.23
N LYS A 59 2.85 9.22 3.65
CA LYS A 59 3.26 9.54 2.28
C LYS A 59 4.43 10.50 2.27
N GLN A 60 5.43 10.21 1.44
CA GLN A 60 6.48 11.18 1.15
C GLN A 60 5.98 12.26 0.17
N ARG A 61 6.56 13.47 0.26
CA ARG A 61 6.20 14.60 -0.60
C ARG A 61 6.38 14.23 -2.08
N GLY A 62 5.29 14.34 -2.84
CA GLY A 62 5.24 13.99 -4.26
C GLY A 62 4.89 12.53 -4.55
N GLY A 63 4.66 11.70 -3.52
CA GLY A 63 4.29 10.29 -3.60
C GLY A 63 3.12 9.96 -4.53
N ARG A 64 3.06 8.72 -5.02
CA ARG A 64 1.89 8.19 -5.74
C ARG A 64 0.65 8.32 -4.85
N ASN A 65 -0.43 8.88 -5.40
CA ASN A 65 -1.73 8.86 -4.74
C ASN A 65 -2.27 7.43 -4.76
N ILE A 66 -2.65 6.93 -3.60
CA ILE A 66 -3.25 5.61 -3.43
C ILE A 66 -4.63 5.82 -2.84
N GLU A 67 -5.61 5.18 -3.47
CA GLU A 67 -6.97 5.10 -2.99
C GLU A 67 -7.14 3.80 -2.23
N ILE A 68 -7.66 3.87 -1.01
CA ILE A 68 -7.96 2.69 -0.22
C ILE A 68 -9.46 2.57 -0.13
N LYS A 69 -9.98 1.46 -0.65
CA LYS A 69 -11.40 1.10 -0.59
C LYS A 69 -11.55 -0.09 0.33
N ARG A 70 -12.67 -0.15 1.04
CA ARG A 70 -13.03 -1.33 1.83
C ARG A 70 -13.97 -2.19 1.00
N GLU A 71 -13.84 -3.50 1.11
CA GLU A 71 -14.93 -4.40 0.74
C GLU A 71 -16.12 -4.10 1.65
N ASN A 72 -17.22 -3.71 1.03
CA ASN A 72 -18.50 -3.66 1.71
C ASN A 72 -19.01 -5.10 1.79
N GLY A 73 -19.05 -5.65 3.00
CA GLY A 73 -19.77 -6.89 3.30
C GLY A 73 -21.27 -6.70 3.23
#